data_AF-A0A1H3GKW4-F1
#
_entry.id   AF-A0A1H3GKW4-F1
#
_cell.length_a   1.000
_cell.length_b   1.000
_cell.length_c   1.000
_cell.angle_alpha   90.00
_cell.angle_beta   90.00
_cell.angle_gamma   90.00
#
_symmetry.space_group_name_H-M   'P 1'
#
loop_
_entity.id
_entity.type
_entity.pdbx_description
1 polymer ?
#
loop_
_entity_poly.entity_id
_entity_poly.type
_entity_poly.pdbx_seq_one_letter_code
_entity_poly.pdbx_strand_id
1 'polypeptide(L)' 'MSEHAELRVAADTLAAALTDLARLLDDQFLHAGGDTSEVFAAYATAHGHETSA' A
#
# COMPACT_ATOMS: atom_id res chain seq x y z
N MET A 1 -14.62 -25.49 -1.63
CA MET A 1 -14.24 -24.36 -0.77
C MET A 1 -15.36 -23.33 -0.84
N SER A 2 -15.70 -22.66 0.27
CA SER A 2 -16.70 -21.59 0.24
C SER A 2 -16.04 -20.35 -0.38
N GLU A 3 -16.74 -19.63 -1.25
CA GLU A 3 -16.31 -18.38 -1.89
C GLU A 3 -15.68 -17.38 -0.90
N HIS A 4 -16.16 -17.36 0.34
CA HIS A 4 -15.65 -16.49 1.41
C HIS A 4 -14.24 -16.86 1.87
N ALA A 5 -13.83 -18.12 1.74
CA ALA A 5 -12.48 -18.57 2.08
C ALA A 5 -11.46 -18.17 1.00
N GLU A 6 -11.83 -18.30 -0.27
CA GLU A 6 -10.99 -17.88 -1.40
C GLU A 6 -10.82 -16.36 -1.42
N LEU A 7 -11.90 -15.61 -1.17
CA LEU A 7 -11.85 -14.16 -1.04
C LEU A 7 -10.89 -13.72 0.08
N ARG A 8 -10.89 -14.42 1.23
CA ARG A 8 -10.01 -14.09 2.35
C ARG A 8 -8.53 -14.30 2.00
N VAL A 9 -8.21 -15.42 1.36
CA VAL A 9 -6.84 -15.69 0.89
C VAL A 9 -6.38 -14.64 -0.12
N ALA A 10 -7.25 -14.26 -1.05
CA ALA A 10 -6.95 -13.21 -2.02
C ALA A 10 -6.73 -11.84 -1.34
N ALA A 11 -7.57 -11.49 -0.36
CA ALA A 11 -7.43 -10.26 0.41
C ALA A 11 -6.13 -10.22 1.23
N ASP A 12 -5.79 -11.31 1.92
CA ASP A 12 -4.54 -11.42 2.70
C ASP A 12 -3.31 -11.33 1.79
N THR A 13 -3.37 -11.97 0.62
CA THR A 13 -2.29 -11.90 -0.39
C THR A 13 -2.11 -10.48 -0.91
N LEU A 14 -3.20 -9.78 -1.22
CA LEU A 14 -3.16 -8.40 -1.67
C LEU A 14 -2.61 -7.46 -0.59
N ALA A 15 -3.05 -7.63 0.66
CA ALA A 15 -2.57 -6.83 1.79
C ALA A 15 -1.05 -6.99 2.01
N ALA A 16 -0.54 -8.22 1.89
CA ALA A 16 0.89 -8.50 1.95
C ALA A 16 1.65 -7.82 0.80
N ALA A 17 1.18 -7.96 -0.44
CA ALA A 17 1.81 -7.35 -1.60
C ALA A 17 1.85 -5.81 -1.52
N LEU A 18 0.77 -5.18 -1.04
CA LEU A 18 0.72 -3.73 -0.81
C LEU A 18 1.70 -3.28 0.27
N THR A 19 1.88 -4.08 1.32
CA THR A 19 2.85 -3.81 2.39
C THR A 19 4.28 -3.89 1.88
N ASP A 20 4.60 -4.90 1.07
CA ASP A 20 5.94 -5.04 0.49
C ASP A 20 6.23 -3.93 -0.52
N LEU A 21 5.24 -3.52 -1.31
CA LEU A 21 5.36 -2.37 -2.19
C LEU A 21 5.63 -1.07 -1.41
N ALA A 22 4.88 -0.83 -0.34
CA ALA A 22 5.12 0.35 0.51
C ALA A 22 6.54 0.36 1.07
N ARG A 23 7.03 -0.77 1.60
CA ARG A 23 8.43 -0.86 2.06
C ARG A 23 9.44 -0.52 0.97
N LEU A 24 9.24 -1.03 -0.25
CA LEU A 24 10.12 -0.74 -1.38
C LEU A 24 10.10 0.75 -1.74
N LEU A 25 8.91 1.39 -1.75
CA LEU A 25 8.77 2.81 -2.04
C LEU A 25 9.45 3.67 -0.97
N ASP A 26 9.30 3.29 0.30
CA ASP A 26 9.90 4.02 1.41
C ASP A 26 11.42 3.92 1.40
N ASP A 27 11.96 2.69 1.30
CA ASP A 27 13.40 2.44 1.33
C ASP A 27 14.15 3.10 0.16
N GLN A 28 13.54 3.12 -1.02
CA GLN A 28 14.24 3.54 -2.24
C GLN A 28 14.02 5.01 -2.61
N PHE A 29 12.92 5.61 -2.17
CA PHE A 29 12.52 6.94 -2.65
C PHE A 29 12.13 7.88 -1.51
N LEU A 30 11.14 7.50 -0.70
CA LEU A 30 10.47 8.45 0.18
C LEU A 30 11.20 8.68 1.51
N HIS A 31 11.81 7.64 2.06
CA HIS A 31 12.46 7.64 3.38
C HIS A 31 11.61 8.31 4.47
N ALA A 32 10.28 8.17 4.37
CA ALA A 32 9.33 8.77 5.28
C ALA A 32 9.38 8.07 6.65
N GLY A 33 9.55 6.74 6.64
CA GLY A 33 9.40 5.89 7.81
C GLY A 33 7.94 5.86 8.28
N GLY A 34 7.38 4.67 8.42
CA GLY A 34 5.98 4.53 8.85
C GLY A 34 5.35 3.22 8.41
N ASP A 35 4.06 3.08 8.69
CA ASP A 35 3.27 1.96 8.20
C ASP A 35 2.87 2.11 6.72
N THR A 36 2.31 1.06 6.14
CA THR A 36 1.88 1.02 4.73
C THR A 36 0.99 2.19 4.34
N SER A 37 0.10 2.66 5.22
CA SER A 37 -0.82 3.75 4.95
C SER A 37 -0.09 5.10 4.92
N GLU A 38 0.84 5.31 5.85
CA GLU A 38 1.63 6.54 5.93
C GLU A 38 2.54 6.69 4.71
N VAL A 39 3.17 5.60 4.26
CA VAL A 39 4.01 5.59 3.06
C VAL A 39 3.19 5.91 1.81
N PHE A 40 2.00 5.34 1.64
CA PHE A 40 1.15 5.67 0.50
C PHE A 40 0.63 7.11 0.55
N ALA A 41 0.35 7.67 1.73
CA ALA A 41 -0.01 9.08 1.88
C ALA A 41 1.15 10.01 1.52
N ALA A 42 2.38 9.67 1.94
CA ALA A 42 3.59 10.38 1.55
C ALA A 42 3.83 10.28 0.03
N TYR A 43 3.63 9.09 -0.55
CA TYR A 43 3.71 8.87 -1.99
C TYR A 43 2.71 9.74 -2.76
N ALA A 44 1.44 9.76 -2.35
CA ALA A 44 0.39 10.57 -2.96
C ALA A 44 0.66 12.07 -2.81
N THR A 45 1.18 12.50 -1.66
CA THR A 45 1.59 13.89 -1.42
C THR A 45 2.75 14.30 -2.32
N ALA A 46 3.75 13.43 -2.46
CA ALA A 46 4.92 13.65 -3.33
C ALA A 46 4.55 13.71 -4.81
N HIS A 47 3.56 12.92 -5.24
CA HIS A 47 3.04 12.94 -6.61
C HIS A 47 2.02 14.06 -6.85
N GLY A 48 1.79 14.89 -5.83
CA GLY A 48 0.74 15.87 -5.85
C GLY A 48 -0.62 15.17 -5.76
N HIS A 49 -1.46 15.69 -4.90
CA HIS A 49 -2.90 15.61 -5.05
C HIS A 49 -3.32 16.33 -6.37
N GLU A 50 -2.81 15.91 -7.54
CA GLU A 50 -3.37 16.17 -8.88
C GLU A 50 -4.60 15.29 -9.09
N THR A 51 -5.56 15.37 -8.17
CA THR A 51 -6.99 15.22 -8.40
C THR A 51 -7.65 15.71 -7.11
N SER A 52 -8.01 16.98 -7.10
CA SER A 52 -9.05 17.51 -6.23
C SER A 52 -10.37 16.80 -6.57
N ALA A 53 -11.00 16.15 -5.58
CA ALA A 53 -12.45 15.97 -5.48
C ALA A 53 -12.82 15.60 -4.03
#